data_AF-A0A2E5XAL7-F1
#
_entry.id   AF-A0A2E5XAL7-F1
#
_cell.length_a   1.000
_cell.length_b   1.000
_cell.length_c   1.000
_cell.angle_alpha   90.00
_cell.angle_beta   90.00
_cell.angle_gamma   90.00
#
_symmetry.space_group_name_H-M   'P 1'
#
loop_
_entity.id
_entity.type
_entity.pdbx_description
1 polymer ?
#
loop_
_entity_poly.entity_id
_entity_poly.type
_entity_poly.pdbx_seq_one_letter_code
_entity_poly.pdbx_strand_id
1 'polypeptide(L)'
;MTDFYVYLTLSENGDELQYIKKGAFELTDFIIINKSDINQKKANQTKTILQSHLNNYNNKKQTVFTCSALNKTNINKIWEHIYKEFSQNFNNGNIEKKRKKQNIFWFKKYIVSEYIELLNKNDNYNKLIKNYNKNSITNPRMEAAKFIKKLIN
;
A
#
# COMPACT_ATOMS: atom_id res chain seq x y z
N MET A 1 -7.52 -6.20 0.37
CA MET A 1 -6.59 -7.07 1.12
C MET A 1 -5.87 -7.96 0.13
N THR A 2 -4.55 -8.15 0.27
CA THR A 2 -3.77 -9.00 -0.65
C THR A 2 -2.66 -9.73 0.09
N ASP A 3 -2.27 -10.89 -0.46
CA ASP A 3 -1.13 -11.67 0.03
C ASP A 3 0.20 -11.16 -0.51
N PHE A 4 0.18 -10.61 -1.73
CA PHE A 4 1.33 -9.95 -2.34
C PHE A 4 0.92 -8.59 -2.91
N TYR A 5 1.81 -7.62 -2.81
CA TYR A 5 1.72 -6.31 -3.45
C TYR A 5 2.84 -6.18 -4.47
N VAL A 6 2.48 -5.99 -5.74
CA VAL A 6 3.43 -5.92 -6.84
C VAL A 6 3.41 -4.51 -7.41
N TYR A 7 4.60 -3.92 -7.57
CA TYR A 7 4.74 -2.63 -8.20
C TYR A 7 5.14 -2.77 -9.66
N LEU A 8 4.35 -2.18 -10.56
CA LEU A 8 4.63 -2.16 -11.99
C LEU A 8 5.20 -0.80 -12.38
N THR A 9 6.35 -0.78 -13.05
CA THR A 9 7.01 0.44 -13.50
C THR A 9 7.56 0.31 -14.91
N LEU A 10 8.06 1.42 -15.47
CA LEU A 10 8.76 1.48 -16.75
C LEU A 10 10.20 1.94 -16.51
N SER A 11 11.15 1.44 -17.30
CA SER A 11 12.55 1.90 -17.26
C SER A 11 12.77 3.24 -17.95
N GLU A 12 11.81 3.70 -18.75
CA GLU A 12 11.95 4.91 -19.56
C GLU A 12 11.85 6.19 -18.73
N ASN A 13 11.09 6.19 -17.63
CA ASN A 13 10.70 7.41 -16.91
C ASN A 13 11.84 8.08 -16.11
N GLY A 14 12.97 7.41 -15.84
CA GLY A 14 14.06 7.98 -15.02
C GLY A 14 13.69 8.26 -13.56
N ASP A 15 12.50 7.84 -13.13
CA ASP A 15 11.89 8.12 -11.82
C ASP A 15 12.34 7.16 -10.71
N GLU A 16 13.29 6.26 -10.95
CA GLU A 16 13.57 5.15 -10.04
C GLU A 16 14.07 5.66 -8.68
N LEU A 17 14.89 6.70 -8.69
CA LEU A 17 15.35 7.42 -7.49
C LEU A 17 14.22 8.16 -6.78
N GLN A 18 13.21 8.64 -7.52
CA GLN A 18 12.09 9.37 -6.92
C GLN A 18 11.13 8.43 -6.19
N TYR A 19 10.89 7.23 -6.74
CA TYR A 19 10.07 6.21 -6.08
C TYR A 19 10.76 5.62 -4.84
N ILE A 20 12.09 5.45 -4.89
CA ILE A 20 12.92 5.12 -3.72
C ILE A 20 12.70 6.16 -2.61
N LYS A 21 12.84 7.46 -2.93
CA LYS A 21 12.73 8.55 -1.95
C LYS A 21 11.38 8.65 -1.26
N LYS A 22 10.31 8.14 -1.89
CA LYS A 22 8.94 8.16 -1.33
C LYS A 22 8.60 6.91 -0.50
N GLY A 23 9.53 5.98 -0.32
CA GLY A 23 9.30 4.72 0.42
C GLY A 23 8.32 3.77 -0.27
N ALA A 24 7.95 4.03 -1.53
CA ALA A 24 6.91 3.28 -2.23
C ALA A 24 7.29 1.80 -2.42
N PHE A 25 8.59 1.52 -2.57
CA PHE A 25 9.10 0.17 -2.79
C PHE A 25 9.20 -0.68 -1.52
N GLU A 26 9.24 -0.06 -0.33
CA GLU A 26 9.37 -0.79 0.94
C GLU A 26 8.16 -1.67 1.23
N LEU A 27 6.99 -1.26 0.75
CA LEU A 27 5.72 -1.98 0.93
C LEU A 27 5.49 -3.09 -0.11
N THR A 28 6.39 -3.21 -1.09
CA THR A 28 6.20 -4.14 -2.22
C THR A 28 6.80 -5.49 -1.91
N ASP A 29 6.21 -6.56 -2.44
CA ASP A 29 6.81 -7.89 -2.41
C ASP A 29 7.72 -8.09 -3.62
N PHE A 30 7.27 -7.60 -4.79
CA PHE A 30 7.99 -7.69 -6.06
C PHE A 30 7.86 -6.39 -6.86
N ILE A 31 8.86 -6.12 -7.69
CA ILE A 31 8.81 -5.04 -8.69
C ILE A 31 8.90 -5.64 -10.08
N ILE A 32 8.07 -5.16 -11.00
CA ILE A 32 8.09 -5.55 -12.41
C ILE A 32 8.34 -4.29 -13.24
N ILE A 33 9.40 -4.33 -14.04
CA ILE A 33 9.72 -3.32 -15.04
C ILE A 33 9.16 -3.81 -16.38
N ASN A 34 8.09 -3.17 -16.85
CA ASN A 34 7.42 -3.51 -18.11
C ASN A 34 8.02 -2.76 -19.30
N LYS A 35 7.59 -3.14 -20.50
CA LYS A 35 8.04 -2.62 -21.80
C LYS A 35 9.53 -2.81 -22.06
N SER A 36 10.10 -3.92 -21.57
CA SER A 36 11.51 -4.24 -21.81
C SER A 36 11.84 -4.49 -23.30
N ASP A 37 10.82 -4.65 -24.15
CA ASP A 37 10.94 -4.75 -25.61
C ASP A 37 11.34 -3.43 -26.27
N ILE A 38 11.01 -2.28 -25.68
CA ILE A 38 11.39 -0.96 -26.23
C ILE A 38 12.89 -0.72 -26.05
N ASN A 39 13.40 -0.99 -24.84
CA ASN A 39 14.81 -0.81 -24.51
C ASN A 39 15.26 -1.80 -23.44
N GLN A 40 15.66 -3.00 -23.88
CA GLN A 40 16.06 -4.08 -22.99
C GLN A 40 17.28 -3.72 -22.13
N LYS A 41 18.24 -2.96 -22.70
CA LYS A 41 19.44 -2.53 -21.98
C LYS A 41 19.08 -1.63 -20.81
N LYS A 42 18.23 -0.62 -21.03
CA LYS A 42 17.76 0.28 -19.98
C LYS A 42 16.97 -0.47 -18.91
N ALA A 43 16.04 -1.36 -19.31
CA ALA A 43 15.27 -2.17 -18.38
C ALA A 43 16.16 -3.04 -17.45
N ASN A 44 17.23 -3.63 -18.00
CA ASN A 44 18.18 -4.41 -17.22
C ASN A 44 19.05 -3.54 -16.30
N GLN A 45 19.44 -2.32 -16.74
CA GLN A 45 20.15 -1.36 -15.88
C GLN A 45 19.28 -0.95 -14.69
N THR A 46 18.03 -0.55 -14.96
CA THR A 46 17.05 -0.21 -13.92
C THR A 46 16.85 -1.36 -12.94
N LYS A 47 16.70 -2.59 -13.44
CA LYS A 47 16.57 -3.80 -12.61
C LYS A 47 17.74 -3.92 -11.64
N THR A 48 18.97 -3.77 -12.11
CA THR A 48 20.18 -3.88 -11.28
C THR A 48 20.22 -2.80 -10.20
N ILE A 49 19.91 -1.55 -10.56
CA ILE A 49 19.87 -0.43 -9.62
C ILE A 49 18.86 -0.70 -8.50
N LEU A 50 17.61 -1.04 -8.86
CA LEU A 50 16.55 -1.32 -7.89
C LEU A 50 16.89 -2.53 -7.03
N GLN A 51 17.38 -3.62 -7.63
CA GLN A 51 17.74 -4.83 -6.91
C GLN A 51 18.84 -4.56 -5.88
N SER A 52 19.86 -3.76 -6.24
CA SER A 52 20.93 -3.34 -5.33
C SER A 52 20.39 -2.50 -4.17
N HIS A 53 19.55 -1.50 -4.48
CA HIS A 53 18.94 -0.65 -3.47
C HIS A 53 18.11 -1.46 -2.47
N LEU A 54 17.21 -2.33 -2.94
CA LEU A 54 16.32 -3.09 -2.08
C LEU A 54 17.09 -4.06 -1.16
N ASN A 55 18.15 -4.67 -1.66
CA ASN A 55 19.00 -5.55 -0.85
C ASN A 55 19.71 -4.82 0.30
N ASN A 56 20.00 -3.52 0.16
CA ASN A 56 20.69 -2.73 1.18
C ASN A 56 19.75 -2.14 2.25
N TYR A 57 18.49 -1.90 1.89
CA TYR A 57 17.54 -1.20 2.77
C TYR A 57 16.56 -2.14 3.48
N ASN A 58 16.25 -3.29 2.90
CA ASN A 58 15.26 -4.20 3.44
C ASN A 58 15.91 -5.50 3.94
N ASN A 59 15.54 -5.91 5.16
CA ASN A 59 15.81 -7.26 5.67
C ASN A 59 15.06 -8.36 4.89
N LYS A 60 14.24 -7.97 3.91
CA LYS A 60 13.51 -8.85 3.02
C LYS A 60 14.13 -8.81 1.63
N LYS A 61 14.50 -9.98 1.13
CA LYS A 61 14.97 -10.16 -0.25
C LYS A 61 13.79 -9.96 -1.21
N GLN A 62 13.66 -8.77 -1.78
CA GLN A 62 12.66 -8.45 -2.81
C GLN A 62 13.21 -8.75 -4.19
N THR A 63 12.38 -9.26 -5.10
CA THR A 63 12.81 -9.60 -6.47
C THR A 63 12.33 -8.56 -7.47
N VAL A 64 13.24 -8.12 -8.36
CA VAL A 64 12.92 -7.23 -9.48
C VAL A 64 12.94 -8.00 -10.80
N PHE A 65 11.85 -7.91 -11.55
CA PHE A 65 11.66 -8.55 -12.85
C PHE A 65 11.65 -7.54 -13.99
N THR A 66 12.00 -8.00 -15.18
CA THR A 66 11.76 -7.29 -16.44
C THR A 66 10.81 -8.11 -17.29
N CYS A 67 9.84 -7.46 -17.92
CA CYS A 67 8.89 -8.11 -18.83
C CYS A 67 8.49 -7.21 -20.00
N SER A 68 7.92 -7.86 -21.01
CA SER A 68 7.11 -7.20 -22.02
C SER A 68 5.73 -7.81 -21.98
N ALA A 69 4.76 -7.07 -21.46
CA ALA A 69 3.37 -7.51 -21.48
C ALA A 69 2.85 -7.68 -22.91
N LEU A 70 3.25 -6.79 -23.82
CA LEU A 70 2.86 -6.82 -25.24
C LEU A 70 3.34 -8.10 -25.93
N ASN A 71 4.63 -8.43 -25.75
CA ASN A 71 5.25 -9.58 -26.39
C ASN A 71 5.18 -10.87 -25.54
N LYS A 72 4.45 -10.82 -24.40
CA LYS A 72 4.33 -11.92 -23.42
C LYS A 72 5.67 -12.42 -22.86
N THR A 73 6.72 -11.59 -22.90
CA THR A 73 8.06 -11.93 -22.44
C THR A 73 8.12 -11.99 -20.91
N ASN A 74 8.66 -13.07 -20.36
CA ASN A 74 8.87 -13.33 -18.91
C ASN A 74 7.60 -13.37 -18.03
N ILE A 75 6.39 -13.29 -18.60
CA ILE A 75 5.14 -13.35 -17.82
C ILE A 75 5.03 -14.68 -17.04
N ASN A 76 5.29 -15.81 -17.70
CA ASN A 76 5.24 -17.13 -17.05
C ASN A 76 6.25 -17.24 -15.91
N LYS A 77 7.49 -16.76 -16.11
CA LYS A 77 8.54 -16.79 -15.09
C LYS A 77 8.17 -15.97 -13.84
N ILE A 78 7.52 -14.82 -14.05
CA ILE A 78 7.02 -13.99 -12.95
C ILE A 78 5.94 -14.74 -12.17
N TRP A 79 5.00 -15.35 -12.89
CA TRP A 79 3.91 -16.11 -12.26
C TRP A 79 4.42 -17.33 -11.48
N GLU A 80 5.34 -18.10 -12.06
CA GLU A 80 6.01 -19.22 -11.40
C GLU A 80 6.70 -18.79 -10.11
N HIS A 81 7.35 -17.62 -10.10
CA HIS A 81 7.97 -17.08 -8.90
C HIS A 81 6.94 -16.72 -7.83
N ILE A 82 5.85 -16.01 -8.21
CA ILE A 82 4.77 -15.67 -7.28
C ILE A 82 4.16 -16.92 -6.68
N TYR A 83 3.89 -17.94 -7.51
CA TYR A 83 3.31 -19.19 -7.05
C TYR A 83 4.24 -19.95 -6.10
N LYS A 84 5.54 -19.98 -6.39
CA LYS A 84 6.55 -20.59 -5.52
C LYS A 84 6.62 -19.89 -4.17
N GLU A 85 6.71 -18.56 -4.15
CA GLU A 85 6.72 -17.74 -2.94
C GLU A 85 5.42 -17.90 -2.14
N PHE A 86 4.27 -17.93 -2.81
CA PHE A 86 2.98 -18.21 -2.17
C PHE A 86 3.00 -19.57 -1.48
N SER A 87 3.35 -20.63 -2.22
CA SER A 87 3.33 -22.01 -1.72
C SER A 87 4.23 -22.18 -0.50
N GLN A 88 5.43 -21.61 -0.54
CA GLN A 88 6.36 -21.64 0.60
C GLN A 88 5.81 -20.90 1.82
N ASN A 89 5.28 -19.69 1.62
CA ASN A 89 4.73 -18.90 2.73
C ASN A 89 3.42 -19.48 3.28
N PHE A 90 2.62 -20.12 2.44
CA PHE A 90 1.40 -20.80 2.83
C PHE A 90 1.71 -22.04 3.67
N ASN A 91 2.61 -22.91 3.21
CA ASN A 91 3.01 -24.10 3.95
C ASN A 91 3.63 -23.77 5.32
N ASN A 92 4.27 -22.61 5.45
CA ASN A 92 4.84 -22.14 6.72
C ASN A 92 3.82 -21.38 7.60
N GLY A 93 2.55 -21.27 7.18
CA GLY A 93 1.48 -20.58 7.90
C GLY A 93 1.59 -19.04 7.92
N ASN A 94 2.50 -18.46 7.14
CA ASN A 94 2.74 -17.02 7.11
C ASN A 94 1.60 -16.27 6.42
N ILE A 95 1.00 -16.87 5.38
CA ILE A 95 -0.13 -16.28 4.64
C ILE A 95 -1.34 -16.12 5.58
N GLU A 96 -1.69 -17.16 6.34
CA GLU A 96 -2.81 -17.13 7.27
C GLU A 96 -2.58 -16.10 8.38
N LYS A 97 -1.37 -16.05 8.94
CA LYS A 97 -1.00 -15.03 9.94
C LYS A 97 -1.13 -13.62 9.36
N LYS A 98 -0.66 -13.38 8.13
CA LYS A 98 -0.78 -12.09 7.43
C LYS A 98 -2.25 -11.71 7.23
N ARG A 99 -3.06 -12.61 6.69
CA ARG A 99 -4.50 -12.40 6.47
C ARG A 99 -5.25 -12.11 7.77
N LYS A 100 -5.00 -12.85 8.85
CA LYS A 100 -5.60 -12.60 10.18
C LYS A 100 -5.27 -11.20 10.70
N LYS A 101 -3.99 -10.79 10.61
CA LYS A 101 -3.56 -9.43 11.00
C LYS A 101 -4.25 -8.35 10.16
N GLN A 102 -4.33 -8.54 8.85
CA GLN A 102 -5.03 -7.63 7.94
C GLN A 102 -6.52 -7.55 8.27
N ASN A 103 -7.18 -8.67 8.55
CA ASN A 103 -8.60 -8.71 8.91
C ASN A 103 -8.87 -7.89 10.19
N ILE A 104 -8.08 -8.09 11.24
CA ILE A 104 -8.22 -7.33 12.49
C ILE A 104 -7.98 -5.82 12.24
N PHE A 105 -6.98 -5.49 11.43
CA PHE A 105 -6.70 -4.10 11.06
C PHE A 105 -7.91 -3.46 10.36
N TRP A 106 -8.46 -4.12 9.34
CA TRP A 106 -9.60 -3.61 8.59
C TRP A 106 -10.87 -3.56 9.42
N PHE A 107 -11.13 -4.56 10.26
CA PHE A 107 -12.25 -4.55 11.19
C PHE A 107 -12.23 -3.29 12.08
N LYS A 108 -11.09 -2.95 12.68
CA LYS A 108 -10.94 -1.72 13.47
C LYS A 108 -11.19 -0.46 12.65
N LYS A 109 -10.73 -0.44 11.38
CA LYS A 109 -10.98 0.69 10.46
C LYS A 109 -12.46 0.81 10.12
N TYR A 110 -13.14 -0.31 9.89
CA TYR A 110 -14.57 -0.31 9.60
C TYR A 110 -15.40 0.14 10.79
N ILE A 111 -15.09 -0.25 12.03
CA ILE A 111 -15.77 0.29 13.22
C ILE A 111 -15.76 1.83 13.21
N VAL A 112 -14.60 2.43 12.94
CA VAL A 112 -14.47 3.90 12.90
C VAL A 112 -15.27 4.48 11.73
N SER A 113 -15.21 3.86 10.55
CA SER A 113 -15.96 4.29 9.36
C SER A 113 -17.46 4.25 9.60
N GLU A 114 -17.99 3.13 10.10
CA GLU A 114 -19.41 2.94 10.42
C GLU A 114 -19.87 3.93 11.48
N TYR A 115 -19.05 4.19 12.50
CA TYR A 115 -19.37 5.19 13.52
C TYR A 115 -19.47 6.60 12.93
N ILE A 116 -18.56 6.97 12.01
CA ILE A 116 -18.63 8.26 11.31
C ILE A 116 -19.89 8.34 10.44
N GLU A 117 -20.26 7.25 9.76
CA GLU A 117 -21.48 7.21 8.95
C GLU A 117 -22.74 7.41 9.81
N LEU A 118 -22.81 6.73 10.96
CA LEU A 118 -23.90 6.91 11.93
C LEU A 118 -23.98 8.34 12.45
N LEU A 119 -22.82 8.96 12.76
CA LEU A 119 -22.78 10.37 13.17
C LEU A 119 -23.29 11.29 12.07
N ASN A 120 -22.90 11.08 10.82
CA ASN A 120 -23.35 11.91 9.70
C ASN A 120 -24.86 11.83 9.46
N LYS A 121 -25.51 10.72 9.82
CA LYS A 121 -26.98 10.56 9.77
C LYS A 121 -27.70 11.22 10.97
N ASN A 122 -26.98 11.63 12.00
CA ASN A 122 -27.55 12.25 13.19
C ASN A 122 -27.72 13.77 12.99
N ASP A 123 -28.97 14.25 12.99
CA ASP A 123 -29.29 15.67 12.82
C ASP A 123 -28.66 16.57 13.88
N ASN A 124 -28.51 16.10 15.13
CA ASN A 124 -27.86 16.87 16.19
C ASN A 124 -26.36 17.04 15.92
N TYR A 125 -25.69 16.00 15.41
CA TYR A 125 -24.28 16.11 14.97
C TYR A 125 -24.14 17.14 13.85
N ASN A 126 -25.00 17.06 12.83
CA ASN A 126 -24.98 18.00 11.70
C ASN A 126 -25.24 19.45 12.14
N LYS A 127 -26.17 19.69 13.08
CA LYS A 127 -26.42 21.02 13.66
C LYS A 127 -25.21 21.53 14.45
N LEU A 128 -24.58 20.68 15.28
CA LEU A 128 -23.40 21.04 16.06
C LEU A 128 -22.20 21.40 15.17
N ILE A 129 -21.96 20.63 14.10
CA ILE A 129 -20.90 20.91 13.13
C ILE A 129 -21.16 22.22 12.36
N LYS A 130 -22.40 22.49 11.94
CA LYS A 130 -22.76 23.76 11.29
C LYS A 130 -22.54 24.97 12.20
N ASN A 131 -22.80 24.82 13.49
CA ASN A 131 -22.62 25.87 14.49
C ASN A 131 -21.17 25.99 14.99
N TYR A 132 -20.26 25.12 14.55
CA TYR A 132 -18.85 25.20 14.92
C TYR A 132 -18.19 26.44 14.29
N ASN A 133 -17.84 27.41 15.13
CA ASN A 133 -17.26 28.67 14.68
C ASN A 133 -15.74 28.53 14.55
N LYS A 134 -15.23 28.58 13.31
CA LYS A 134 -13.80 28.33 12.99
C LYS A 134 -12.82 29.34 13.59
N ASN A 135 -13.31 30.45 14.15
CA ASN A 135 -12.49 31.55 14.68
C ASN A 135 -12.13 31.41 16.17
N SER A 136 -12.45 30.29 16.84
CA SER A 136 -12.05 30.11 18.24
C SER A 136 -10.56 29.75 18.36
N ILE A 137 -9.83 30.45 19.23
CA ILE A 137 -8.40 30.22 19.55
C ILE A 137 -8.24 28.96 20.44
N THR A 138 -9.08 27.94 20.24
CA THR A 138 -9.15 26.74 21.08
C THR A 138 -8.61 25.53 20.36
N ASN A 139 -7.94 24.64 21.09
CA ASN A 139 -7.38 23.41 20.54
C ASN A 139 -8.49 22.54 19.89
N PRO A 140 -8.43 22.28 18.56
CA PRO A 140 -9.47 21.54 17.85
C PRO A 140 -9.74 20.14 18.40
N ARG A 141 -8.72 19.45 18.94
CA ARG A 141 -8.88 18.12 19.54
C ARG A 141 -9.76 18.16 20.78
N MET A 142 -9.56 19.18 21.63
CA MET A 142 -10.32 19.34 22.87
C MET A 142 -11.78 19.67 22.58
N GLU A 143 -12.04 20.55 21.61
CA GLU A 143 -13.40 20.88 21.19
C GLU A 143 -14.10 19.66 20.60
N ALA A 144 -13.44 18.90 19.70
CA ALA A 144 -13.99 17.64 19.17
C ALA A 144 -14.37 16.65 20.28
N ALA A 145 -13.52 16.50 21.32
CA ALA A 145 -13.82 15.63 22.45
C ALA A 145 -15.04 16.10 23.27
N LYS A 146 -15.22 17.42 23.45
CA LYS A 146 -16.41 17.99 24.10
C LYS A 146 -17.67 17.75 23.27
N PHE A 147 -17.60 17.92 21.94
CA PHE A 147 -18.72 17.64 21.04
C PHE A 147 -19.16 16.18 21.11
N ILE A 148 -18.22 15.23 21.06
CA ILE A 148 -18.53 13.81 21.15
C ILE A 148 -19.14 13.45 22.51
N LYS A 149 -18.63 14.00 23.62
CA LYS A 149 -19.25 13.79 24.96
C LYS A 149 -20.70 14.28 25.02
N LYS A 150 -21.01 15.42 24.38
CA LYS A 150 -22.39 15.95 24.30
C LYS A 150 -23.32 15.13 23.40
N LEU A 151 -22.78 14.31 22.51
CA LEU A 151 -23.56 13.45 21.60
C LEU A 151 -23.86 12.07 22.20
N ILE A 152 -23.01 11.60 23.11
CA ILE A 152 -23.12 10.26 23.75
C ILE A 152 -23.95 10.32 25.05
N ASN A 153 -23.97 11.48 25.73
CA ASN A 153 -24.82 11.75 26.89
C ASN A 153 -26.18 12.34 26.46
#